data_AF-A0A8B8C7P1-F1
#
_entry.id   AF-A0A8B8C7P1-F1
#
_cell.length_a   1.000
_cell.length_b   1.000
_cell.length_c   1.000
_cell.angle_alpha   90.00
_cell.angle_beta   90.00
_cell.angle_gamma   90.00
#
_symmetry.space_group_name_H-M   'P 1'
#
loop_
_entity.id
_entity.type
_entity.pdbx_description
1 polymer ?
#
loop_
_entity_poly.entity_id
_entity_poly.type
_entity_poly.pdbx_seq_one_letter_code
_entity_poly.pdbx_strand_id
1 'polypeptide(L)'
;MYDHSLLFLTGLTLIIAYDDLSKNKDATQLSTYPPPINDLNKYVAGNAVDREVMTCMRTKGIGGNSPEKTMWWKVDLGGVHSIHSVDILFKSYDGYERRQQGRFAGFSIYASTNGTRDNASQCYKDGPELPPLNFSTLCITSGRYVTFYNERLHDVTYPDGYENRSVYTELCEVTVYGCQASGVYGDSCTELCPPNCRDNVCHIQKGYCFGCKPGWTGTTCNTKCVGGRFGQNCKQQCSGHCRDNAVCNHVTVCQNGTYGNNCVYSCSVNCLNDSPCDKRTGQCNSGCKPGYTNALCNERCLPGYYVV
;
A
#
# COMPACT_ATOMS: atom_id res chain seq x y z
N MET A 1 -62.31 -7.98 15.98
CA MET A 1 -61.01 -8.69 15.99
C MET A 1 -60.33 -8.36 14.69
N TYR A 2 -59.41 -7.40 14.72
CA TYR A 2 -58.51 -7.13 13.58
C TYR A 2 -57.30 -8.01 13.78
N ASP A 3 -57.07 -8.92 12.83
CA ASP A 3 -55.89 -9.78 12.78
C ASP A 3 -54.75 -9.00 12.12
N HIS A 4 -53.70 -8.72 12.89
CA HIS A 4 -52.49 -8.08 12.39
C HIS A 4 -51.49 -9.16 11.98
N SER A 5 -51.46 -9.47 10.69
CA SER A 5 -50.39 -10.27 10.09
C SER A 5 -49.06 -9.51 10.18
N LEU A 6 -48.18 -9.93 11.09
CA LEU A 6 -46.77 -9.53 11.09
C LEU A 6 -46.04 -10.22 9.93
N LEU A 7 -45.61 -9.43 8.93
CA LEU A 7 -44.64 -9.84 7.92
C LEU A 7 -43.23 -9.70 8.50
N PHE A 8 -42.57 -10.83 8.77
CA PHE A 8 -41.13 -10.85 9.03
C PHE A 8 -40.38 -10.76 7.70
N LEU A 9 -39.77 -9.61 7.39
CA LEU A 9 -38.72 -9.55 6.38
C LEU A 9 -37.47 -10.22 6.96
N THR A 10 -37.18 -11.43 6.51
CA THR A 10 -35.87 -12.05 6.71
C THR A 10 -34.81 -11.15 6.07
N GLY A 11 -33.92 -10.61 6.90
CA GLY A 11 -32.90 -9.66 6.48
C GLY A 11 -32.05 -10.21 5.34
N LEU A 12 -31.89 -9.40 4.29
CA LEU A 12 -30.94 -9.65 3.21
C LEU A 12 -29.52 -9.58 3.82
N THR A 13 -28.88 -10.72 4.07
CA THR A 13 -27.44 -10.73 4.40
C THR A 13 -26.68 -10.39 3.13
N LEU A 14 -26.18 -9.15 3.01
CA LEU A 14 -25.22 -8.79 1.98
C LEU A 14 -23.97 -9.66 2.21
N ILE A 15 -23.67 -10.54 1.26
CA ILE A 15 -22.41 -11.28 1.24
C ILE A 15 -21.36 -10.33 0.67
N ILE A 16 -20.42 -9.93 1.51
CA ILE A 16 -19.23 -9.19 1.09
C ILE A 16 -18.31 -10.19 0.40
N ALA A 17 -18.01 -9.96 -0.89
CA ALA A 17 -17.23 -10.86 -1.71
C ALA A 17 -15.85 -10.24 -2.00
N TYR A 18 -14.94 -10.37 -1.05
CA TYR A 18 -13.53 -10.01 -1.26
C TYR A 18 -12.70 -11.22 -1.65
N ASP A 19 -11.71 -10.98 -2.51
CA ASP A 19 -10.76 -11.98 -2.95
C ASP A 19 -9.65 -12.18 -1.91
N ASP A 20 -9.16 -13.42 -1.83
CA ASP A 20 -7.90 -13.74 -1.15
C ASP A 20 -6.74 -13.36 -2.07
N LEU A 21 -6.11 -12.24 -1.74
CA LEU A 21 -5.00 -11.64 -2.48
C LEU A 21 -3.65 -12.30 -2.21
N SER A 22 -3.52 -13.04 -1.10
CA SER A 22 -2.25 -13.65 -0.68
C SER A 22 -2.05 -15.05 -1.25
N LYS A 23 -3.11 -15.73 -1.69
CA LYS A 23 -3.03 -17.09 -2.28
C LYS A 23 -1.89 -17.25 -3.29
N ASN A 24 -0.99 -18.18 -3.01
CA ASN A 24 0.14 -18.58 -3.86
C ASN A 24 1.02 -17.39 -4.29
N LYS A 25 1.09 -16.35 -3.46
CA LYS A 25 1.96 -15.20 -3.69
C LYS A 25 3.35 -15.41 -3.13
N ASP A 26 4.29 -14.61 -3.61
CA ASP A 26 5.67 -14.66 -3.15
C ASP A 26 5.77 -14.16 -1.71
N ALA A 27 6.07 -15.10 -0.80
CA ALA A 27 6.29 -14.82 0.60
C ALA A 27 7.76 -14.97 0.97
N THR A 28 8.21 -14.12 1.89
CA THR A 28 9.57 -14.11 2.45
C THR A 28 9.53 -13.95 3.96
N GLN A 29 10.59 -14.37 4.64
CA GLN A 29 10.72 -14.25 6.08
C GLN A 29 12.15 -13.89 6.46
N LEU A 30 12.34 -13.25 7.62
CA LEU A 30 13.66 -12.83 8.09
C LEU A 30 14.66 -14.00 8.18
N SER A 31 14.20 -15.12 8.71
CA SER A 31 15.01 -16.33 8.88
C SER A 31 14.13 -17.57 8.86
N THR A 32 14.68 -18.70 8.41
CA THR A 32 13.98 -19.99 8.35
C THR A 32 14.53 -20.94 9.40
N TYR A 33 13.65 -21.61 10.14
CA TYR A 33 14.06 -22.67 11.05
C TYR A 33 14.67 -23.82 10.25
N PRO A 34 15.75 -24.46 10.72
CA PRO A 34 16.39 -25.56 9.98
C PRO A 34 15.37 -26.67 9.63
N PRO A 35 15.13 -26.93 8.32
CA PRO A 35 14.24 -28.01 7.91
C PRO A 35 14.92 -29.38 8.12
N PRO A 36 14.14 -30.46 8.26
CA PRO A 36 14.69 -31.81 8.21
C PRO A 36 15.23 -32.13 6.81
N ILE A 37 16.22 -33.02 6.73
CA ILE A 37 16.94 -33.34 5.48
C ILE A 37 15.99 -33.89 4.39
N ASN A 38 14.93 -34.58 4.79
CA ASN A 38 13.97 -35.20 3.87
C ASN A 38 12.85 -34.26 3.39
N ASP A 39 12.77 -33.04 3.92
CA ASP A 39 11.76 -32.05 3.54
C ASP A 39 12.32 -30.63 3.73
N LEU A 40 13.06 -30.16 2.72
CA LEU A 40 13.70 -28.84 2.71
C LEU A 40 12.68 -27.68 2.69
N ASN A 41 11.42 -27.95 2.32
CA ASN A 41 10.38 -26.94 2.21
C ASN A 41 9.48 -26.85 3.45
N LYS A 42 9.72 -27.69 4.47
CA LYS A 42 8.85 -27.81 5.66
C LYS A 42 8.48 -26.48 6.34
N TYR A 43 9.35 -25.49 6.30
CA TYR A 43 9.22 -24.25 7.08
C TYR A 43 9.33 -22.96 6.25
N VAL A 44 9.26 -23.06 4.92
CA VAL A 44 9.44 -21.89 4.04
C VAL A 44 8.27 -20.90 4.17
N ALA A 45 8.52 -19.64 3.81
CA ALA A 45 7.55 -18.56 4.00
C ALA A 45 6.25 -18.76 3.21
N GLY A 46 6.34 -19.44 2.05
CA GLY A 46 5.21 -19.72 1.18
C GLY A 46 4.15 -20.63 1.80
N ASN A 47 4.51 -21.45 2.79
CA ASN A 47 3.57 -22.34 3.49
C ASN A 47 2.49 -21.60 4.28
N ALA A 48 2.62 -20.27 4.42
CA ALA A 48 1.60 -19.46 5.08
C ALA A 48 0.57 -18.89 4.08
N VAL A 49 0.69 -19.15 2.79
CA VAL A 49 -0.19 -18.57 1.74
C VAL A 49 -0.57 -19.59 0.66
N ASP A 50 -0.39 -20.88 0.93
CA ASP A 50 -0.68 -21.98 -0.01
C ASP A 50 -2.09 -22.57 0.19
N ARG A 51 -2.82 -22.14 1.24
CA ARG A 51 -4.11 -22.68 1.71
C ARG A 51 -4.03 -24.07 2.32
N GLU A 52 -2.84 -24.58 2.59
CA GLU A 52 -2.63 -25.85 3.26
C GLU A 52 -2.36 -25.63 4.75
N VAL A 53 -3.42 -25.42 5.54
CA VAL A 53 -3.35 -25.07 6.99
C VAL A 53 -2.57 -26.04 7.90
N MET A 54 -2.18 -27.20 7.38
CA MET A 54 -1.37 -28.20 8.07
C MET A 54 0.14 -27.95 7.90
N THR A 55 0.55 -27.26 6.84
CA THR A 55 1.90 -26.73 6.65
C THR A 55 1.95 -25.35 7.30
N CYS A 56 3.11 -24.99 7.84
CA CYS A 56 3.29 -23.67 8.43
C CYS A 56 4.69 -23.19 8.10
N MET A 57 4.83 -21.90 7.83
CA MET A 57 6.15 -21.29 7.86
C MET A 57 6.70 -21.36 9.29
N ARG A 58 8.02 -21.35 9.45
CA ARG A 58 8.63 -21.25 10.78
C ARG A 58 9.93 -20.49 10.77
N THR A 59 10.07 -19.52 11.66
CA THR A 59 11.33 -18.77 11.81
C THR A 59 12.27 -19.37 12.84
N LYS A 60 13.53 -18.92 12.83
CA LYS A 60 14.40 -19.10 14.00
C LYS A 60 13.84 -18.35 15.20
N GLY A 61 14.28 -18.74 16.40
CA GLY A 61 13.78 -18.19 17.65
C GLY A 61 14.26 -16.75 17.86
N ILE A 62 13.41 -15.90 18.45
CA ILE A 62 13.74 -14.54 18.93
C ILE A 62 13.61 -14.46 20.46
N GLY A 63 14.23 -13.48 21.11
CA GLY A 63 14.11 -13.25 22.56
C GLY A 63 15.30 -13.75 23.38
N GLY A 64 15.05 -14.26 24.60
CA GLY A 64 16.04 -14.30 25.71
C GLY A 64 17.45 -14.87 25.44
N ASN A 65 17.62 -15.80 24.49
CA ASN A 65 18.96 -16.32 24.10
C ASN A 65 19.28 -16.09 22.61
N SER A 66 18.45 -15.32 21.89
CA SER A 66 18.62 -15.07 20.47
C SER A 66 19.30 -13.72 20.24
N PRO A 67 20.23 -13.62 19.26
CA PRO A 67 20.73 -12.31 18.82
C PRO A 67 19.62 -11.48 18.17
N GLU A 68 18.58 -12.13 17.65
CA GLU A 68 17.44 -11.48 17.01
C GLU A 68 16.34 -11.16 18.02
N LYS A 69 15.95 -9.88 18.06
CA LYS A 69 14.88 -9.37 18.92
C LYS A 69 13.55 -9.26 18.19
N THR A 70 13.59 -9.25 16.86
CA THR A 70 12.42 -9.06 16.00
C THR A 70 12.50 -10.07 14.87
N MET A 71 11.38 -10.68 14.52
CA MET A 71 11.22 -11.42 13.28
C MET A 71 10.16 -10.77 12.41
N TRP A 72 10.21 -11.06 11.11
CA TRP A 72 9.15 -10.69 10.21
C TRP A 72 8.88 -11.77 9.17
N TRP A 73 7.64 -11.76 8.70
CA TRP A 73 7.17 -12.48 7.52
C TRP A 73 6.41 -11.52 6.63
N LYS A 74 6.55 -11.63 5.32
CA LYS A 74 6.03 -10.67 4.36
C LYS A 74 5.56 -11.39 3.09
N VAL A 75 4.38 -11.02 2.61
CA VAL A 75 3.87 -11.43 1.29
C VAL A 75 3.88 -10.25 0.32
N ASP A 76 4.31 -10.48 -0.92
CA ASP A 76 4.16 -9.56 -2.06
C ASP A 76 2.90 -9.92 -2.85
N LEU A 77 1.88 -9.07 -2.79
CA LEU A 77 0.61 -9.29 -3.48
C LEU A 77 0.73 -9.18 -5.01
N GLY A 78 1.89 -8.73 -5.53
CA GLY A 78 2.19 -8.59 -6.97
C GLY A 78 1.79 -7.24 -7.56
N GLY A 79 1.10 -6.39 -6.80
CA GLY A 79 0.64 -5.06 -7.19
C GLY A 79 0.11 -4.30 -5.98
N VAL A 80 -0.24 -3.02 -6.14
CA VAL A 80 -0.91 -2.27 -5.07
C VAL A 80 -2.41 -2.57 -5.15
N HIS A 81 -2.96 -3.12 -4.06
CA HIS A 81 -4.38 -3.47 -3.94
C HIS A 81 -5.03 -2.68 -2.79
N SER A 82 -6.34 -2.48 -2.89
CA SER A 82 -7.16 -2.09 -1.75
C SER A 82 -7.35 -3.31 -0.84
N ILE A 83 -6.94 -3.19 0.42
CA ILE A 83 -6.99 -4.26 1.44
C ILE A 83 -8.16 -3.95 2.37
N HIS A 84 -8.93 -4.98 2.73
CA HIS A 84 -10.03 -4.91 3.67
C HIS A 84 -9.66 -5.46 5.04
N SER A 85 -9.15 -6.70 5.07
CA SER A 85 -8.85 -7.43 6.30
C SER A 85 -7.70 -8.40 6.11
N VAL A 86 -7.12 -8.81 7.23
CA VAL A 86 -6.08 -9.83 7.28
C VAL A 86 -6.50 -10.86 8.32
N ASP A 87 -6.55 -12.11 7.89
CA ASP A 87 -6.80 -13.27 8.73
C ASP A 87 -5.50 -14.06 8.88
N ILE A 88 -5.24 -14.55 10.09
CA ILE A 88 -4.06 -15.32 10.43
C ILE A 88 -4.49 -16.56 11.22
N LEU A 89 -4.12 -17.71 10.68
CA LEU A 89 -4.13 -18.98 11.40
C LEU A 89 -2.72 -19.26 11.93
N PHE A 90 -2.58 -19.18 13.24
CA PHE A 90 -1.36 -19.53 13.94
C PHE A 90 -1.28 -21.04 14.19
N LYS A 91 -0.06 -21.56 14.36
CA LYS A 91 0.11 -22.96 14.77
C LYS A 91 -0.51 -23.20 16.15
N SER A 92 -1.41 -24.18 16.21
CA SER A 92 -1.91 -24.74 17.47
C SER A 92 -1.26 -26.09 17.79
N TYR A 93 -1.13 -26.38 19.09
CA TYR A 93 -0.74 -27.68 19.62
C TYR A 93 -1.72 -28.02 20.75
N ASP A 94 -2.35 -29.19 20.65
CA ASP A 94 -3.36 -29.64 21.60
C ASP A 94 -2.83 -29.62 23.05
N GLY A 95 -3.53 -28.91 23.93
CA GLY A 95 -3.17 -28.75 25.33
C GLY A 95 -2.08 -27.71 25.62
N TYR A 96 -1.59 -26.98 24.61
CA TYR A 96 -0.59 -25.92 24.74
C TYR A 96 -1.07 -24.57 24.17
N GLU A 97 -2.39 -24.37 24.04
CA GLU A 97 -3.01 -23.23 23.38
C GLU A 97 -2.53 -21.92 24.02
N ARG A 98 -2.65 -21.78 25.35
CA ARG A 98 -2.23 -20.58 26.08
C ARG A 98 -0.76 -20.22 25.83
N ARG A 99 0.12 -21.23 25.76
CA ARG A 99 1.54 -21.04 25.45
C ARG A 99 1.73 -20.55 24.02
N GLN A 100 0.99 -21.11 23.07
CA GLN A 100 1.04 -20.66 21.67
C GLN A 100 0.57 -19.21 21.57
N GLN A 101 -0.53 -18.84 22.21
CA GLN A 101 -0.99 -17.44 22.23
C GLN A 101 0.09 -16.51 22.80
N GLY A 102 0.75 -16.92 23.90
CA GLY A 102 1.88 -16.20 24.49
C GLY A 102 3.10 -16.03 23.57
N ARG A 103 3.34 -16.94 22.63
CA ARG A 103 4.41 -16.83 21.63
C ARG A 103 4.08 -15.81 20.53
N PHE A 104 2.81 -15.64 20.23
CA PHE A 104 2.34 -14.69 19.22
C PHE A 104 1.99 -13.32 19.80
N ALA A 105 1.80 -13.23 21.12
CA ALA A 105 1.44 -11.99 21.79
C ALA A 105 2.43 -10.84 21.49
N GLY A 106 1.90 -9.63 21.33
CA GLY A 106 2.63 -8.41 21.00
C GLY A 106 2.92 -8.20 19.51
N PHE A 107 2.41 -9.06 18.62
CA PHE A 107 2.65 -8.96 17.18
C PHE A 107 2.04 -7.69 16.55
N SER A 108 2.42 -7.40 15.31
CA SER A 108 1.86 -6.30 14.54
C SER A 108 1.77 -6.64 13.06
N ILE A 109 0.77 -6.07 12.40
CA ILE A 109 0.53 -6.23 10.97
C ILE A 109 0.64 -4.86 10.31
N TYR A 110 1.40 -4.81 9.22
CA TYR A 110 1.61 -3.60 8.44
C TYR A 110 1.31 -3.85 6.96
N ALA A 111 0.73 -2.86 6.30
CA ALA A 111 0.61 -2.82 4.84
C ALA A 111 1.50 -1.71 4.27
N SER A 112 2.24 -1.99 3.20
CA SER A 112 3.14 -1.00 2.58
C SER A 112 3.20 -1.15 1.07
N THR A 113 3.58 -0.09 0.37
CA THR A 113 3.74 -0.10 -1.10
C THR A 113 5.15 -0.52 -1.55
N ASN A 114 6.16 -0.28 -0.72
CA ASN A 114 7.58 -0.52 -1.01
C ASN A 114 8.19 -1.67 -0.20
N GLY A 115 7.43 -2.27 0.72
CA GLY A 115 7.89 -3.38 1.56
C GLY A 115 8.77 -2.95 2.75
N THR A 116 8.85 -1.65 3.06
CA THR A 116 9.57 -1.10 4.21
C THR A 116 8.62 -0.57 5.29
N ARG A 117 9.10 -0.46 6.53
CA ARG A 117 8.28 -0.05 7.68
C ARG A 117 8.03 1.47 7.72
N ASP A 118 8.94 2.29 7.20
CA ASP A 118 8.92 3.76 7.37
C ASP A 118 7.70 4.45 6.74
N ASN A 119 7.09 3.83 5.71
CA ASN A 119 5.91 4.33 5.02
C ASN A 119 4.74 3.32 5.08
N ALA A 120 4.76 2.43 6.06
CA ALA A 120 3.73 1.41 6.20
C ALA A 120 2.54 1.91 7.01
N SER A 121 1.33 1.54 6.59
CA SER A 121 0.13 1.66 7.41
C SER A 121 0.11 0.53 8.43
N GLN A 122 0.03 0.86 9.72
CA GLN A 122 -0.14 -0.12 10.77
C GLN A 122 -1.60 -0.57 10.81
N CYS A 123 -1.87 -1.80 10.40
CA CYS A 123 -3.21 -2.37 10.42
C CYS A 123 -3.59 -2.88 11.80
N TYR A 124 -2.62 -3.44 12.53
CA TYR A 124 -2.86 -3.99 13.85
C TYR A 124 -1.63 -3.91 14.74
N LYS A 125 -1.86 -3.64 16.03
CA LYS A 125 -0.91 -3.89 17.12
C LYS A 125 -1.64 -4.73 18.15
N ASP A 126 -1.04 -5.86 18.51
CA ASP A 126 -1.59 -6.67 19.57
C ASP A 126 -1.54 -5.95 20.91
N GLY A 127 -2.64 -6.05 21.64
CA GLY A 127 -2.82 -5.44 22.95
C GLY A 127 -2.15 -6.24 24.06
N PRO A 128 -2.47 -5.96 25.34
CA PRO A 128 -1.93 -6.69 26.48
C PRO A 128 -2.55 -8.08 26.65
N GLU A 129 -3.70 -8.35 26.02
CA GLU A 129 -4.38 -9.64 26.06
C GLU A 129 -3.74 -10.63 25.08
N LEU A 130 -3.83 -11.92 25.40
CA LEU A 130 -3.30 -12.96 24.53
C LEU A 130 -4.15 -13.10 23.26
N PRO A 131 -3.54 -13.09 22.06
CA PRO A 131 -4.30 -13.17 20.83
C PRO A 131 -4.90 -14.58 20.62
N PRO A 132 -6.06 -14.71 19.96
CA PRO A 132 -6.55 -16.01 19.52
C PRO A 132 -5.62 -16.63 18.47
N LEU A 133 -5.60 -17.96 18.39
CA LEU A 133 -4.80 -18.68 17.38
C LEU A 133 -5.44 -18.68 15.99
N ASN A 134 -6.72 -18.33 15.91
CA ASN A 134 -7.39 -17.95 14.67
C ASN A 134 -7.81 -16.48 14.83
N PHE A 135 -7.10 -15.60 14.14
CA PHE A 135 -7.17 -14.16 14.34
C PHE A 135 -7.62 -13.45 13.08
N SER A 136 -8.48 -12.46 13.23
CA SER A 136 -8.95 -11.60 12.14
C SER A 136 -8.91 -10.15 12.57
N THR A 137 -8.45 -9.27 11.69
CA THR A 137 -8.52 -7.83 11.89
C THR A 137 -8.87 -7.11 10.61
N LEU A 138 -9.58 -5.98 10.74
CA LEU A 138 -9.68 -5.02 9.65
C LEU A 138 -8.30 -4.40 9.37
N CYS A 139 -8.04 -4.13 8.11
CA CYS A 139 -6.82 -3.54 7.58
C CYS A 139 -7.21 -2.68 6.37
N ILE A 140 -8.11 -1.71 6.59
CA ILE A 140 -8.65 -0.86 5.52
C ILE A 140 -7.59 0.14 5.09
N THR A 141 -6.82 -0.23 4.08
CA THR A 141 -5.73 0.57 3.51
C THR A 141 -5.43 0.08 2.10
N SER A 142 -4.35 0.57 1.50
CA SER A 142 -3.81 0.06 0.25
C SER A 142 -2.35 -0.35 0.43
N GLY A 143 -1.94 -1.44 -0.21
CA GLY A 143 -0.56 -1.90 -0.14
C GLY A 143 -0.24 -2.92 -1.20
N ARG A 144 1.06 -3.10 -1.45
CA ARG A 144 1.60 -4.23 -2.21
C ARG A 144 2.11 -5.33 -1.31
N TYR A 145 2.59 -4.97 -0.13
CA TYR A 145 3.14 -5.90 0.84
C TYR A 145 2.32 -5.88 2.11
N VAL A 146 2.01 -7.06 2.64
CA VAL A 146 1.53 -7.24 4.01
C VAL A 146 2.63 -7.93 4.81
N THR A 147 3.00 -7.33 5.93
CA THR A 147 4.10 -7.79 6.78
C THR A 147 3.61 -8.03 8.19
N PHE A 148 3.86 -9.24 8.68
CA PHE A 148 3.73 -9.62 10.08
C PHE A 148 5.06 -9.41 10.80
N TYR A 149 5.03 -8.79 11.98
CA TYR A 149 6.17 -8.66 12.87
C TYR A 149 5.86 -9.23 14.25
N ASN A 150 6.83 -9.91 14.83
CA ASN A 150 6.80 -10.31 16.24
C ASN A 150 8.12 -9.89 16.90
N GLU A 151 8.05 -9.41 18.15
CA GLU A 151 9.18 -8.80 18.84
C GLU A 151 9.29 -9.27 20.30
N ARG A 152 10.53 -9.50 20.74
CA ARG A 152 10.93 -9.84 22.11
C ARG A 152 12.13 -8.98 22.48
N LEU A 153 11.85 -7.84 23.09
CA LEU A 153 12.82 -6.86 23.54
C LEU A 153 13.37 -7.27 24.91
N HIS A 154 14.63 -6.93 25.14
CA HIS A 154 15.26 -7.09 26.44
C HIS A 154 14.79 -5.97 27.37
N ASP A 155 14.76 -6.23 28.67
CA ASP A 155 14.41 -5.26 29.71
C ASP A 155 12.98 -4.69 29.62
N VAL A 156 12.11 -5.33 28.84
CA VAL A 156 10.68 -5.05 28.80
C VAL A 156 9.95 -6.02 29.70
N THR A 157 9.09 -5.48 30.57
CA THR A 157 8.15 -6.29 31.35
C THR A 157 6.94 -6.58 30.49
N TYR A 158 6.76 -7.84 30.12
CA TYR A 158 5.62 -8.29 29.32
C TYR A 158 4.41 -8.63 30.20
N PRO A 159 3.17 -8.46 29.69
CA PRO A 159 1.96 -8.89 30.38
C PRO A 159 1.94 -10.39 30.70
N ASP A 160 1.06 -10.80 31.62
CA ASP A 160 0.91 -12.21 31.99
C ASP A 160 0.57 -13.08 30.78
N GLY A 161 1.15 -14.29 30.75
CA GLY A 161 0.98 -15.25 29.67
C GLY A 161 1.87 -15.04 28.44
N TYR A 162 2.54 -13.90 28.29
CA TYR A 162 3.55 -13.75 27.24
C TYR A 162 4.69 -14.75 27.43
N GLU A 163 5.07 -15.44 26.35
CA GLU A 163 6.28 -16.27 26.37
C GLU A 163 7.49 -15.37 26.14
N ASN A 164 8.38 -15.31 27.14
CA ASN A 164 9.54 -14.44 27.17
C ASN A 164 10.87 -15.18 26.92
N ARG A 165 10.86 -16.50 26.80
CA ARG A 165 12.02 -17.30 26.35
C ARG A 165 12.20 -17.18 24.84
N SER A 166 13.12 -17.95 24.27
CA SER A 166 13.27 -18.05 22.81
C SER A 166 11.96 -18.55 22.15
N VAL A 167 11.27 -17.68 21.42
CA VAL A 167 10.01 -17.98 20.72
C VAL A 167 10.20 -18.14 19.23
N TYR A 168 9.61 -19.18 18.67
CA TYR A 168 9.48 -19.37 17.22
C TYR A 168 8.14 -18.80 16.79
N THR A 169 8.09 -18.19 15.60
CA THR A 169 6.83 -17.82 14.97
C THR A 169 6.48 -18.86 13.91
N GLU A 170 5.26 -19.36 13.97
CA GLU A 170 4.68 -20.34 13.07
C GLU A 170 3.31 -19.85 12.58
N LEU A 171 3.26 -19.38 11.33
CA LEU A 171 2.02 -18.99 10.65
C LEU A 171 1.64 -20.12 9.69
N CYS A 172 0.44 -20.66 9.85
CA CYS A 172 -0.05 -21.77 9.02
C CYS A 172 -0.92 -21.30 7.87
N GLU A 173 -1.59 -20.16 8.01
CA GLU A 173 -2.23 -19.48 6.89
C GLU A 173 -2.34 -17.99 7.20
N VAL A 174 -2.12 -17.16 6.20
CA VAL A 174 -2.29 -15.71 6.23
C VAL A 174 -3.09 -15.32 5.00
N THR A 175 -4.35 -14.98 5.21
CA THR A 175 -5.28 -14.61 4.14
C THR A 175 -5.46 -13.10 4.14
N VAL A 176 -5.10 -12.45 3.03
CA VAL A 176 -5.26 -11.01 2.84
C VAL A 176 -6.48 -10.78 1.96
N TYR A 177 -7.57 -10.26 2.54
CA TYR A 177 -8.79 -10.01 1.81
C TYR A 177 -8.81 -8.60 1.21
N GLY A 178 -9.20 -8.51 -0.06
CA GLY A 178 -9.37 -7.23 -0.75
C GLY A 178 -9.95 -7.40 -2.15
N CYS A 179 -9.69 -6.42 -3.03
CA CYS A 179 -10.11 -6.51 -4.43
C CYS A 179 -8.95 -6.96 -5.32
N GLN A 180 -9.14 -8.05 -6.06
CA GLN A 180 -8.12 -8.54 -7.01
C GLN A 180 -7.87 -7.54 -8.14
N ALA A 181 -8.93 -6.93 -8.67
CA ALA A 181 -8.79 -5.82 -9.59
C ALA A 181 -8.27 -4.57 -8.86
N SER A 182 -7.28 -3.89 -9.43
CA SER A 182 -6.82 -2.61 -8.90
C SER A 182 -7.78 -1.49 -9.26
N GLY A 183 -7.88 -0.49 -8.37
CA GLY A 183 -8.69 0.71 -8.61
C GLY A 183 -10.19 0.50 -8.62
N VAL A 184 -10.65 -0.55 -7.94
CA VAL A 184 -12.07 -0.78 -7.65
C VAL A 184 -12.34 -0.80 -6.14
N TYR A 185 -13.60 -0.62 -5.78
CA TYR A 185 -14.13 -0.67 -4.43
C TYR A 185 -15.58 -1.20 -4.46
N GLY A 186 -16.22 -1.24 -3.28
CA GLY A 186 -17.55 -1.78 -3.06
C GLY A 186 -17.48 -3.24 -2.61
N ASP A 187 -18.60 -3.73 -2.07
CA ASP A 187 -18.69 -5.10 -1.51
C ASP A 187 -18.52 -6.20 -2.57
N SER A 188 -18.60 -5.84 -3.85
CA SER A 188 -18.37 -6.73 -5.00
C SER A 188 -17.15 -6.33 -5.86
N CYS A 189 -16.35 -5.35 -5.44
CA CYS A 189 -15.17 -4.89 -6.18
C CYS A 189 -15.44 -4.49 -7.64
N THR A 190 -16.59 -3.85 -7.91
CA THR A 190 -17.01 -3.45 -9.26
C THR A 190 -17.04 -1.94 -9.47
N GLU A 191 -17.07 -1.15 -8.41
CA GLU A 191 -17.13 0.31 -8.51
C GLU A 191 -15.73 0.89 -8.70
N LEU A 192 -15.53 1.73 -9.71
CA LEU A 192 -14.22 2.33 -9.97
C LEU A 192 -13.89 3.41 -8.94
N CYS A 193 -12.68 3.36 -8.38
CA CYS A 193 -12.14 4.43 -7.56
C CYS A 193 -12.17 5.76 -8.34
N PRO A 194 -12.40 6.90 -7.65
CA PRO A 194 -12.31 8.20 -8.30
C PRO A 194 -10.98 8.40 -9.05
N PRO A 195 -11.01 8.99 -10.27
CA PRO A 195 -9.88 8.96 -11.20
C PRO A 195 -8.66 9.75 -10.69
N ASN A 196 -8.86 10.65 -9.73
CA ASN A 196 -7.83 11.50 -9.16
C ASN A 196 -7.36 11.05 -7.78
N CYS A 197 -7.80 9.87 -7.31
CA CYS A 197 -7.16 9.23 -6.17
C CYS A 197 -5.69 8.95 -6.51
N ARG A 198 -4.80 9.18 -5.54
CA ARG A 198 -3.39 8.82 -5.65
C ARG A 198 -3.28 7.31 -5.87
N ASP A 199 -2.38 6.90 -6.76
CA ASP A 199 -2.12 5.49 -7.14
C ASP A 199 -3.38 4.73 -7.61
N ASN A 200 -4.46 5.46 -7.95
CA ASN A 200 -5.78 4.93 -8.29
C ASN A 200 -6.39 4.03 -7.19
N VAL A 201 -6.03 4.21 -5.92
CA VAL A 201 -6.57 3.41 -4.80
C VAL A 201 -7.49 4.25 -3.91
N CYS A 202 -8.51 3.60 -3.36
CA CYS A 202 -9.50 4.25 -2.52
C CYS A 202 -10.00 3.30 -1.43
N HIS A 203 -10.70 3.85 -0.45
CA HIS A 203 -11.29 3.13 0.65
C HIS A 203 -12.24 2.05 0.12
N ILE A 204 -11.91 0.79 0.40
CA ILE A 204 -12.53 -0.37 -0.27
C ILE A 204 -14.06 -0.46 -0.10
N GLN A 205 -14.63 0.10 0.97
CA GLN A 205 -16.09 0.13 1.17
C GLN A 205 -16.76 1.47 0.84
N LYS A 206 -16.00 2.58 0.78
CA LYS A 206 -16.58 3.94 0.77
C LYS A 206 -16.18 4.76 -0.46
N GLY A 207 -15.20 4.30 -1.24
CA GLY A 207 -14.74 5.00 -2.44
C GLY A 207 -13.95 6.29 -2.19
N TYR A 208 -13.75 6.70 -0.94
CA TYR A 208 -12.95 7.89 -0.63
C TYR A 208 -11.46 7.63 -0.84
N CYS A 209 -10.74 8.57 -1.42
CA CYS A 209 -9.31 8.45 -1.67
C CYS A 209 -8.51 8.60 -0.37
N PHE A 210 -7.47 7.79 -0.17
CA PHE A 210 -6.49 7.99 0.92
C PHE A 210 -5.59 9.22 0.69
N GLY A 211 -5.54 9.69 -0.55
CA GLY A 211 -4.90 10.94 -0.93
C GLY A 211 -5.21 11.29 -2.38
N CYS A 212 -5.07 12.57 -2.73
CA CYS A 212 -5.32 13.04 -4.09
C CYS A 212 -4.02 13.16 -4.89
N LYS A 213 -4.12 12.99 -6.21
CA LYS A 213 -3.10 13.43 -7.15
C LYS A 213 -2.89 14.97 -7.00
N PRO A 214 -1.68 15.50 -7.25
CA PRO A 214 -1.43 16.94 -7.18
C PRO A 214 -2.46 17.75 -7.97
N GLY A 215 -2.93 18.84 -7.37
CA GLY A 215 -3.94 19.71 -7.95
C GLY A 215 -5.40 19.32 -7.71
N TRP A 216 -5.64 18.21 -7.00
CA TRP A 216 -6.98 17.77 -6.63
C TRP A 216 -7.14 17.71 -5.11
N THR A 217 -8.38 17.87 -4.65
CA THR A 217 -8.75 17.88 -3.23
C THR A 217 -10.17 17.34 -3.02
N GLY A 218 -10.57 17.23 -1.76
CA GLY A 218 -11.82 16.58 -1.33
C GLY A 218 -11.66 15.08 -1.11
N THR A 219 -12.66 14.46 -0.48
CA THR A 219 -12.63 13.03 -0.10
C THR A 219 -12.60 12.09 -1.29
N THR A 220 -13.12 12.50 -2.43
CA THR A 220 -13.09 11.72 -3.69
C THR A 220 -12.15 12.33 -4.74
N CYS A 221 -11.39 13.36 -4.39
CA CYS A 221 -10.46 14.04 -5.31
C CYS A 221 -11.11 14.57 -6.61
N ASN A 222 -12.41 14.82 -6.61
CA ASN A 222 -13.13 15.36 -7.76
C ASN A 222 -13.10 16.89 -7.83
N THR A 223 -12.58 17.55 -6.80
CA THR A 223 -12.50 19.02 -6.73
C THR A 223 -11.09 19.47 -7.09
N LYS A 224 -10.97 20.39 -8.06
CA LYS A 224 -9.68 21.05 -8.36
C LYS A 224 -9.27 21.97 -7.21
N CYS A 225 -7.97 22.21 -7.04
CA CYS A 225 -7.52 23.24 -6.10
C CYS A 225 -8.20 24.58 -6.41
N VAL A 226 -8.64 25.28 -5.36
CA VAL A 226 -9.20 26.63 -5.47
C VAL A 226 -8.15 27.57 -6.08
N GLY A 227 -8.61 28.56 -6.86
CA GLY A 227 -7.75 29.51 -7.56
C GLY A 227 -6.67 30.11 -6.66
N GLY A 228 -5.45 30.19 -7.21
CA GLY A 228 -4.27 30.64 -6.47
C GLY A 228 -3.56 29.55 -5.66
N ARG A 229 -4.01 28.29 -5.72
CA ARG A 229 -3.33 27.14 -5.09
C ARG A 229 -3.11 25.97 -6.04
N PHE A 230 -2.04 25.22 -5.82
CA PHE A 230 -1.67 24.06 -6.63
C PHE A 230 -0.88 23.00 -5.84
N GLY A 231 -0.51 21.92 -6.54
CA GLY A 231 0.38 20.88 -6.02
C GLY A 231 -0.29 19.91 -5.04
N GLN A 232 0.53 19.17 -4.28
CA GLN A 232 0.02 18.17 -3.34
C GLN A 232 -0.81 18.83 -2.23
N ASN A 233 -2.03 18.33 -2.02
CA ASN A 233 -2.98 18.84 -1.03
C ASN A 233 -3.26 20.36 -1.16
N CYS A 234 -3.06 20.94 -2.35
CA CYS A 234 -3.23 22.38 -2.60
C CYS A 234 -2.45 23.28 -1.62
N LYS A 235 -1.29 22.82 -1.15
CA LYS A 235 -0.47 23.56 -0.17
C LYS A 235 0.38 24.66 -0.81
N GLN A 236 0.60 24.59 -2.12
CA GLN A 236 1.46 25.55 -2.82
C GLN A 236 0.60 26.73 -3.27
N GLN A 237 1.08 27.94 -3.01
CA GLN A 237 0.43 29.17 -3.46
C GLN A 237 1.02 29.62 -4.78
N CYS A 238 0.17 30.06 -5.69
CA CYS A 238 0.59 30.70 -6.90
C CYS A 238 1.15 32.08 -6.57
N SER A 239 2.28 32.43 -7.15
CA SER A 239 2.79 33.80 -7.12
C SER A 239 1.79 34.70 -7.85
N GLY A 240 1.37 35.78 -7.18
CA GLY A 240 0.28 36.66 -7.61
C GLY A 240 0.53 37.51 -8.87
N HIS A 241 1.37 37.04 -9.80
CA HIS A 241 1.78 37.76 -11.00
C HIS A 241 1.70 36.87 -12.25
N CYS A 242 0.68 36.01 -12.35
CA CYS A 242 0.37 35.39 -13.64
C CYS A 242 0.00 36.49 -14.65
N ARG A 243 0.59 36.43 -15.85
CA ARG A 243 0.28 37.36 -16.96
C ARG A 243 -1.24 37.41 -17.18
N ASP A 244 -1.78 38.61 -17.36
CA ASP A 244 -3.19 38.87 -17.66
C ASP A 244 -4.22 38.36 -16.61
N ASN A 245 -3.87 38.33 -15.32
CA ASN A 245 -4.72 37.80 -14.25
C ASN A 245 -5.16 36.33 -14.46
N ALA A 246 -4.42 35.57 -15.27
CA ALA A 246 -4.73 34.16 -15.52
C ALA A 246 -4.65 33.35 -14.22
N VAL A 247 -5.63 32.47 -14.01
CA VAL A 247 -5.58 31.50 -12.90
C VAL A 247 -4.46 30.51 -13.20
N CYS A 248 -3.49 30.41 -12.29
CA CYS A 248 -2.44 29.41 -12.34
C CYS A 248 -3.01 27.99 -12.47
N ASN A 249 -2.29 27.10 -13.14
CA ASN A 249 -2.75 25.72 -13.30
C ASN A 249 -2.75 25.01 -11.94
N HIS A 250 -3.86 24.32 -11.63
CA HIS A 250 -4.05 23.67 -10.33
C HIS A 250 -3.06 22.52 -10.06
N VAL A 251 -2.49 21.90 -11.10
CA VAL A 251 -1.50 20.82 -11.00
C VAL A 251 -0.07 21.37 -10.96
N THR A 252 0.25 22.33 -11.83
CA THR A 252 1.59 22.89 -12.03
C THR A 252 1.56 24.40 -12.11
N VAL A 253 2.67 25.08 -11.76
CA VAL A 253 2.77 26.55 -11.82
C VAL A 253 2.33 27.14 -13.18
N CYS A 254 2.64 26.46 -14.30
CA CYS A 254 2.50 27.01 -15.65
C CYS A 254 1.57 26.24 -16.59
N GLN A 255 0.98 26.96 -17.55
CA GLN A 255 0.18 26.38 -18.63
C GLN A 255 1.05 25.69 -19.70
N ASN A 256 0.41 25.00 -20.65
CA ASN A 256 1.11 24.50 -21.83
C ASN A 256 1.76 25.64 -22.62
N GLY A 257 3.04 25.44 -22.99
CA GLY A 257 3.84 26.44 -23.68
C GLY A 257 4.63 27.40 -22.78
N THR A 258 4.52 27.36 -21.44
CA THR A 258 5.32 28.21 -20.53
C THR A 258 5.96 27.42 -19.39
N TYR A 259 7.07 27.95 -18.85
CA TYR A 259 7.84 27.34 -17.77
C TYR A 259 8.56 28.36 -16.87
N GLY A 260 9.12 27.87 -15.76
CA GLY A 260 9.93 28.62 -14.81
C GLY A 260 9.11 29.39 -13.78
N ASN A 261 9.79 30.12 -12.89
CA ASN A 261 9.12 30.93 -11.88
C ASN A 261 8.24 32.00 -12.55
N ASN A 262 6.97 32.09 -12.13
CA ASN A 262 5.96 32.98 -12.69
C ASN A 262 5.64 32.76 -14.19
N CYS A 263 6.08 31.64 -14.79
CA CYS A 263 5.78 31.28 -16.18
C CYS A 263 6.21 32.34 -17.20
N VAL A 264 7.29 33.05 -16.88
CA VAL A 264 7.81 34.14 -17.73
C VAL A 264 8.46 33.59 -19.00
N TYR A 265 8.94 32.34 -18.96
CA TYR A 265 9.64 31.73 -20.09
C TYR A 265 8.68 30.88 -20.93
N SER A 266 8.85 30.95 -22.24
CA SER A 266 8.09 30.13 -23.20
C SER A 266 8.86 28.84 -23.54
N CYS A 267 8.15 27.72 -23.60
CA CYS A 267 8.71 26.47 -24.14
C CYS A 267 9.24 26.69 -25.56
N SER A 268 10.30 25.98 -25.94
CA SER A 268 10.75 25.96 -27.33
C SER A 268 9.69 25.33 -28.23
N VAL A 269 9.47 25.94 -29.40
CA VAL A 269 8.62 25.39 -30.47
C VAL A 269 9.23 24.15 -31.12
N ASN A 270 10.48 23.80 -30.76
CA ASN A 270 11.21 22.67 -31.30
C ASN A 270 11.25 21.47 -30.35
N CYS A 271 10.42 21.41 -29.30
CA CYS A 271 10.18 20.15 -28.61
C CYS A 271 9.55 19.13 -29.59
N LEU A 272 9.98 17.87 -29.53
CA LEU A 272 9.49 16.82 -30.42
C LEU A 272 7.97 16.62 -30.29
N ASN A 273 7.28 16.40 -31.42
CA ASN A 273 5.82 16.16 -31.50
C ASN A 273 4.94 17.23 -30.83
N ASP A 274 5.42 18.47 -30.75
CA ASP A 274 4.75 19.58 -30.05
C ASP A 274 4.44 19.25 -28.57
N SER A 275 5.23 18.35 -27.99
CA SER A 275 5.11 17.97 -26.59
C SER A 275 5.33 19.18 -25.67
N PRO A 276 4.51 19.35 -24.63
CA PRO A 276 4.72 20.42 -23.68
C PRO A 276 6.03 20.21 -22.91
N CYS A 277 6.85 21.26 -22.82
CA CYS A 277 8.07 21.22 -22.02
C CYS A 277 7.79 21.12 -20.52
N ASP A 278 8.79 20.67 -19.76
CA ASP A 278 8.76 20.64 -18.29
C ASP A 278 8.45 22.04 -17.73
N LYS A 279 7.44 22.12 -16.86
CA LYS A 279 6.93 23.41 -16.37
C LYS A 279 7.87 24.14 -15.43
N ARG A 280 8.85 23.45 -14.84
CA ARG A 280 9.81 24.03 -13.91
C ARG A 280 11.11 24.38 -14.63
N THR A 281 11.63 23.48 -15.45
CA THR A 281 12.95 23.60 -16.07
C THR A 281 12.92 24.04 -17.52
N GLY A 282 11.79 23.90 -18.22
CA GLY A 282 11.67 24.17 -19.65
C GLY A 282 12.14 23.03 -20.55
N GLN A 283 12.55 21.90 -19.97
CA GLN A 283 13.15 20.79 -20.70
C GLN A 283 12.13 20.05 -21.59
N CYS A 284 12.50 19.75 -22.83
CA CYS A 284 11.72 18.90 -23.73
C CYS A 284 11.98 17.42 -23.42
N ASN A 285 11.16 16.81 -22.56
CA ASN A 285 11.37 15.42 -22.10
C ASN A 285 11.24 14.36 -23.21
N SER A 286 10.54 14.69 -24.30
CA SER A 286 10.42 13.83 -25.48
C SER A 286 11.54 14.05 -26.52
N GLY A 287 12.55 14.86 -26.20
CA GLY A 287 13.62 15.23 -27.14
C GLY A 287 13.27 16.41 -28.05
N CYS A 288 14.15 16.70 -29.00
CA CYS A 288 14.06 17.85 -29.91
C CYS A 288 13.63 17.44 -31.32
N LYS A 289 12.99 18.37 -32.05
CA LYS A 289 12.79 18.24 -33.49
C LYS A 289 14.14 18.17 -34.21
N PRO A 290 14.23 17.50 -35.38
CA PRO A 290 15.48 17.36 -36.12
C PRO A 290 16.17 18.71 -36.37
N GLY A 291 17.49 18.75 -36.15
CA GLY A 291 18.31 19.94 -36.30
C GLY A 291 18.41 20.84 -35.06
N TYR A 292 17.74 20.49 -33.96
CA TYR A 292 17.85 21.19 -32.67
C TYR A 292 18.47 20.29 -31.59
N THR A 293 19.17 20.91 -30.64
CA THR A 293 19.88 20.25 -29.55
C THR A 293 19.66 20.98 -28.22
N ASN A 294 20.31 20.48 -27.17
CA ASN A 294 20.21 20.86 -25.76
C ASN A 294 18.87 20.54 -25.09
N ALA A 295 18.79 20.67 -23.77
CA ALA A 295 17.60 20.30 -22.99
C ALA A 295 16.36 21.15 -23.33
N LEU A 296 16.56 22.38 -23.81
CA LEU A 296 15.50 23.34 -24.13
C LEU A 296 15.14 23.35 -25.62
N CYS A 297 15.85 22.60 -26.47
CA CYS A 297 15.67 22.58 -27.93
C CYS A 297 15.69 23.98 -28.57
N ASN A 298 16.51 24.89 -28.07
CA ASN A 298 16.64 26.26 -28.59
C ASN A 298 17.97 26.50 -29.32
N GLU A 299 18.88 25.52 -29.30
CA GLU A 299 20.13 25.55 -30.05
C GLU A 299 20.02 24.72 -31.33
N ARG A 300 20.62 25.20 -32.43
CA ARG A 300 20.74 24.43 -33.67
C ARG A 300 21.97 23.54 -33.62
N CYS A 301 21.87 22.38 -34.26
CA CYS A 301 23.03 21.51 -34.49
C CYS A 301 24.09 22.23 -35.32
N LEU A 302 25.37 21.96 -35.05
CA LEU A 302 26.47 22.45 -35.88
C LEU A 302 26.36 21.86 -37.29
N PRO A 303 26.85 22.59 -38.32
CA PRO A 303 26.88 22.07 -39.69
C PRO A 303 27.55 20.68 -39.74
N GLY A 304 26.84 19.69 -40.28
CA GLY A 304 27.31 18.30 -40.39
C GLY A 304 26.89 17.36 -39.25
N TYR A 305 26.19 17.83 -38.22
CA TYR A 305 25.68 17.02 -37.11
C TYR A 305 24.14 16.96 -37.11
N TYR A 306 23.57 15.81 -36.74
CA TYR A 306 22.13 15.64 -36.52
C TYR A 306 21.88 14.83 -35.24
N VAL A 307 20.77 15.13 -34.54
CA VAL A 307 20.31 14.34 -33.38
C VAL A 307 19.36 13.26 -33.89
N VAL A 308 19.60 12.01 -33.49
CA VAL A 308 18.79 10.83 -33.83
C VAL A 308 17.63 10.70 -32.86
#